data_AF-A0A124E1V5-F1
#
_entry.id   AF-A0A124E1V5-F1
#
_cell.length_a   1.000
_cell.length_b   1.000
_cell.length_c   1.000
_cell.angle_alpha   90.00
_cell.angle_beta   90.00
_cell.angle_gamma   90.00
#
_symmetry.space_group_name_H-M   'P 1'
#
loop_
_entity.id
_entity.type
_entity.pdbx_description
1 polymer ?
#
loop_
_entity_poly.entity_id
_entity_poly.type
_entity_poly.pdbx_seq_one_letter_code
_entity_poly.pdbx_strand_id
1 'polypeptide(L)'
;MATPDRLQFIHGDTDITAEIHCEDDATEVRVWDIADLVLLAVGCRSDGQWEFRASDYGAEPDKDMTRTFARWQDALGYFGYADLISR
;
A
#
# COMPACT_ATOMS: atom_id res chain seq x y z
N MET A 1 -8.18 12.23 19.72
CA MET A 1 -7.46 12.70 18.52
C MET A 1 -7.45 11.52 17.58
N ALA A 2 -7.98 11.67 16.36
CA ALA A 2 -7.91 10.61 15.36
C ALA A 2 -6.43 10.38 15.01
N THR A 3 -5.96 9.14 15.11
CA THR A 3 -4.62 8.76 14.66
C THR A 3 -4.58 8.96 13.14
N PRO A 4 -3.60 9.66 12.56
CA PRO A 4 -3.55 9.79 11.10
C PRO A 4 -3.43 8.41 10.46
N ASP A 5 -3.91 8.28 9.21
CA ASP A 5 -3.72 7.07 8.40
C ASP A 5 -2.25 6.65 8.43
N ARG A 6 -2.00 5.33 8.47
CA ARG A 6 -0.64 4.79 8.64
C ARG A 6 -0.28 3.80 7.56
N LEU A 7 1.01 3.75 7.24
CA LEU A 7 1.59 2.73 6.36
C LEU A 7 2.00 1.50 7.16
N GLN A 8 1.84 0.34 6.55
CA GLN A 8 2.41 -0.93 6.98
C GLN A 8 3.18 -1.54 5.81
N PHE A 9 4.41 -1.98 6.06
CA PHE A 9 5.30 -2.59 5.09
C PHE A 9 5.39 -4.09 5.35
N ILE A 10 5.17 -4.90 4.32
CA ILE A 10 5.11 -6.36 4.42
C ILE A 10 6.08 -6.98 3.41
N HIS A 11 6.89 -7.93 3.87
CA HIS A 11 7.72 -8.78 3.01
C HIS A 11 7.26 -10.24 3.14
N GLY A 12 6.67 -10.77 2.07
CA GLY A 12 5.96 -12.06 2.11
C GLY A 12 4.82 -12.01 3.13
N ASP A 13 4.98 -12.75 4.23
CA ASP A 13 4.00 -12.81 5.32
C ASP A 13 4.43 -12.02 6.58
N THR A 14 5.57 -11.33 6.52
CA THR A 14 6.17 -10.66 7.69
C THR A 14 5.92 -9.16 7.64
N ASP A 15 5.40 -8.59 8.73
CA ASP A 15 5.36 -7.15 8.95
C ASP A 15 6.77 -6.65 9.29
N ILE A 16 7.33 -5.82 8.40
CA ILE A 16 8.65 -5.23 8.52
C ILE A 16 8.59 -3.72 8.78
N THR A 17 7.42 -3.19 9.16
CA THR A 17 7.21 -1.74 9.33
C THR A 17 8.20 -1.06 10.29
N ALA A 18 8.76 -1.81 11.24
CA ALA A 18 9.75 -1.31 12.19
C ALA A 18 11.20 -1.37 11.69
N GLU A 19 11.45 -1.93 10.50
CA GLU A 19 12.79 -2.11 9.94
C GLU A 19 13.28 -0.86 9.19
N ILE A 20 14.61 -0.65 9.20
CA ILE A 20 15.24 0.54 8.61
C ILE A 20 15.06 0.60 7.08
N HIS A 21 15.00 -0.56 6.41
CA HIS A 21 14.90 -0.68 4.95
C HIS A 21 13.51 -1.15 4.50
N CYS A 22 12.49 -0.99 5.34
CA CYS A 22 11.16 -1.52 5.07
C CYS A 22 10.54 -1.01 3.76
N GLU A 23 10.82 0.23 3.37
CA GLU A 23 10.34 0.82 2.12
C GLU A 23 10.89 0.16 0.86
N ASP A 24 12.15 -0.31 0.92
CA ASP A 24 12.86 -0.94 -0.21
C ASP A 24 12.58 -2.44 -0.27
N ASP A 25 12.45 -3.08 0.90
CA ASP A 25 12.30 -4.53 1.02
C ASP A 25 10.83 -4.98 0.93
N ALA A 26 9.85 -4.08 1.08
CA ALA A 26 8.44 -4.47 1.04
C ALA A 26 8.05 -5.13 -0.29
N THR A 27 7.29 -6.22 -0.19
CA THR A 27 6.55 -6.83 -1.29
C THR A 27 5.08 -6.46 -1.29
N GLU A 28 4.58 -5.89 -0.19
CA GLU A 28 3.24 -5.34 -0.07
C GLU A 28 3.26 -4.13 0.87
N VAL A 29 2.48 -3.11 0.54
CA VAL A 29 2.30 -1.91 1.38
C VAL A 29 0.81 -1.70 1.60
N ARG A 30 0.41 -1.53 2.85
CA ARG A 30 -0.98 -1.28 3.26
C ARG A 30 -1.14 0.11 3.85
N VAL A 31 -2.27 0.73 3.54
CA VAL A 31 -2.77 1.94 4.18
C VAL A 31 -3.88 1.54 5.13
N TRP A 32 -3.73 1.91 6.40
CA TRP A 32 -4.71 1.65 7.45
C TRP A 32 -5.36 2.95 7.90
N ASP A 33 -6.67 2.90 8.15
CA ASP A 33 -7.39 4.01 8.76
C ASP A 33 -7.41 3.96 10.30
N ILE A 34 -8.13 4.91 10.89
CA ILE A 34 -8.37 5.03 12.33
C ILE A 34 -9.15 3.88 12.97
N ALA A 35 -9.86 3.09 12.16
CA ALA A 35 -10.69 1.97 12.61
C ALA A 35 -9.94 0.63 12.48
N ASP A 36 -8.63 0.66 12.20
CA ASP A 36 -7.82 -0.51 11.89
C ASP A 36 -8.43 -1.34 10.73
N LEU A 37 -8.91 -0.64 9.70
CA LEU A 37 -9.32 -1.23 8.43
C LEU A 37 -8.34 -0.87 7.32
N VAL A 38 -8.13 -1.80 6.39
CA VAL A 38 -7.26 -1.60 5.23
C VAL A 38 -8.01 -0.76 4.20
N LEU A 39 -7.61 0.51 4.10
CA LEU A 39 -8.06 1.41 3.05
C LEU A 39 -7.60 0.93 1.69
N LEU A 40 -6.34 0.52 1.59
CA LEU A 40 -5.69 0.09 0.35
C LEU A 40 -4.50 -0.80 0.65
N ALA A 41 -4.36 -1.90 -0.10
CA ALA A 41 -3.13 -2.67 -0.20
C ALA A 41 -2.63 -2.66 -1.64
N VAL A 42 -1.34 -2.38 -1.83
CA VAL A 42 -0.64 -2.55 -3.11
C VAL A 42 0.46 -3.59 -2.94
N GLY A 43 0.66 -4.43 -3.95
CA GLY A 43 1.61 -5.53 -3.89
C GLY A 43 2.52 -5.57 -5.09
N CYS A 44 3.77 -5.94 -4.85
CA CYS A 44 4.76 -6.23 -5.87
C CYS A 44 4.44 -7.57 -6.53
N ARG A 45 4.56 -7.63 -7.85
CA ARG A 45 4.44 -8.82 -8.68
C ARG A 45 5.81 -9.43 -8.91
N SER A 46 5.83 -10.63 -9.48
CA SER A 46 7.07 -11.31 -9.87
C SER A 46 7.91 -10.55 -10.92
N ASP A 47 7.30 -9.61 -11.66
CA ASP A 47 7.95 -8.75 -12.64
C ASP A 47 8.49 -7.44 -12.03
N GLY A 48 8.40 -7.28 -10.71
CA GLY A 48 8.85 -6.09 -9.98
C GLY A 48 7.90 -4.90 -10.09
N GLN A 49 6.75 -5.04 -10.76
CA GLN A 49 5.74 -4.00 -10.81
C GLN A 49 4.76 -4.10 -9.64
N TRP A 50 4.22 -2.96 -9.23
CA TRP A 50 3.26 -2.82 -8.15
C TRP A 50 1.84 -2.68 -8.70
N GLU A 51 0.87 -3.32 -8.07
CA GLU A 51 -0.54 -3.26 -8.45
C GLU A 51 -1.46 -3.25 -7.22
N PHE A 52 -2.73 -2.89 -7.42
CA PHE A 52 -3.76 -3.05 -6.40
C PHE A 52 -3.91 -4.51 -5.96
N ARG A 53 -4.04 -4.74 -4.64
CA ARG A 53 -4.27 -6.07 -4.05
C ARG A 53 -5.61 -6.18 -3.36
N ALA A 54 -5.92 -5.26 -2.44
CA ALA A 54 -7.10 -5.38 -1.58
C ALA A 54 -7.54 -4.04 -0.98
N SER A 55 -8.79 -4.02 -0.51
CA SER A 55 -9.37 -2.98 0.35
C SER A 55 -10.53 -3.59 1.14
N ASP A 56 -10.64 -3.27 2.42
CA ASP A 56 -11.75 -3.70 3.29
C ASP A 56 -13.06 -2.95 2.97
N TYR A 57 -12.96 -1.81 2.26
CA TYR A 57 -14.10 -1.01 1.84
C TYR A 57 -14.71 -1.47 0.50
N GLY A 58 -14.21 -2.59 -0.03
CA GLY A 58 -14.58 -3.14 -1.33
C GLY A 58 -13.67 -2.65 -2.44
N ALA A 59 -13.50 -3.47 -3.48
CA ALA A 59 -12.85 -3.02 -4.71
C ALA A 59 -13.71 -1.94 -5.35
N GLU A 60 -13.14 -0.79 -5.76
CA GLU A 60 -13.80 0.03 -6.78
C GLU A 60 -13.82 -0.82 -8.06
N PRO A 61 -14.98 -1.35 -8.51
CA PRO A 61 -15.00 -2.47 -9.45
C PRO A 61 -14.56 -2.11 -10.88
N ASP A 62 -14.26 -0.84 -11.17
CA ASP A 62 -13.95 -0.36 -12.52
C ASP A 62 -12.71 0.54 -12.63
N LYS A 63 -12.03 0.88 -11.52
CA LYS A 63 -10.78 1.66 -11.59
C LYS A 63 -9.57 0.74 -11.49
N ASP A 64 -9.12 0.28 -12.65
CA ASP A 64 -7.70 -0.02 -12.90
C ASP A 64 -7.04 -1.13 -12.04
N MET A 65 -7.75 -2.22 -11.71
CA MET A 65 -7.13 -3.41 -11.09
C MET A 65 -6.01 -4.07 -11.93
N THR A 66 -5.86 -3.68 -13.19
CA THR A 66 -4.80 -4.17 -14.09
C THR A 66 -3.62 -3.20 -14.24
N ARG A 67 -3.73 -1.99 -13.67
CA ARG A 67 -2.69 -0.98 -13.80
C ARG A 67 -1.51 -1.33 -12.91
N THR A 68 -0.34 -1.25 -13.50
CA THR A 68 0.92 -1.53 -12.84
C THR A 68 1.77 -0.27 -12.72
N PHE A 69 2.61 -0.24 -11.68
CA PHE A 69 3.47 0.88 -11.33
C PHE A 69 4.88 0.38 -11.08
N ALA A 70 5.90 1.20 -11.37
CA ALA A 70 7.29 0.81 -11.12
C ALA A 70 7.65 0.80 -9.63
N ARG A 71 6.90 1.54 -8.81
CA ARG A 71 7.15 1.74 -7.38
C ARG A 71 5.82 1.78 -6.62
N TRP A 72 5.84 1.35 -5.35
CA TRP A 72 4.64 1.39 -4.51
C TRP A 72 4.17 2.82 -4.24
N GLN A 73 5.10 3.79 -4.16
CA GLN A 73 4.79 5.20 -3.98
C GLN A 73 3.88 5.71 -5.11
N ASP A 74 4.21 5.38 -6.37
CA ASP A 74 3.42 5.80 -7.52
C ASP A 74 2.01 5.19 -7.49
N ALA A 75 1.90 3.94 -7.02
CA ALA A 75 0.62 3.26 -6.85
C ALA A 75 -0.24 3.94 -5.77
N LEU A 76 0.31 4.16 -4.57
CA LEU A 76 -0.41 4.84 -3.49
C LEU A 76 -0.80 6.28 -3.89
N GLY A 77 0.09 7.00 -4.57
CA GLY A 77 -0.18 8.33 -5.09
C GLY A 77 -1.33 8.35 -6.09
N TYR A 78 -1.41 7.35 -6.98
CA TYR A 78 -2.52 7.20 -7.91
C TYR A 78 -3.88 7.04 -7.22
N PHE A 79 -3.91 6.29 -6.11
CA PHE A 79 -5.11 6.08 -5.31
C PHE A 79 -5.42 7.20 -4.30
N GLY A 80 -4.66 8.31 -4.35
CA GLY A 80 -4.94 9.50 -3.53
C GLY A 80 -4.23 9.54 -2.18
N TYR A 81 -3.27 8.66 -1.93
CA TYR A 81 -2.50 8.60 -0.67
C TYR A 81 -1.11 9.24 -0.77
N ALA A 82 -0.93 10.19 -1.71
CA ALA A 82 0.36 10.85 -1.92
C ALA A 82 0.91 11.56 -0.66
N ASP A 83 0.00 12.05 0.19
CA ASP A 83 0.36 12.73 1.44
C ASP A 83 1.02 11.82 2.49
N LEU A 84 0.84 10.49 2.38
CA LEU A 84 1.45 9.51 3.28
C LEU A 84 2.88 9.13 2.87
N ILE A 85 3.26 9.38 1.62
CA ILE A 85 4.57 9.02 1.07
C ILE A 85 5.63 10.06 1.43
N SER A 86 5.21 11.31 1.65
CA SER A 86 6.11 12.46 1.80
C SER A 86 6.46 12.80 3.26
N ARG A 87 6.14 11.89 4.20
CA ARG A 87 6.43 12.02 5.63
C ARG A 87 7.66 11.24 6.03
#